data_AF-A0A914DDN6-F1
#
_entry.id   AF-A0A914DDN6-F1
#
_cell.length_a   1.000
_cell.length_b   1.000
_cell.length_c   1.000
_cell.angle_alpha   90.00
_cell.angle_beta   90.00
_cell.angle_gamma   90.00
#
_symmetry.space_group_name_H-M   'P 1'
#
loop_
_entity.id
_entity.type
_entity.pdbx_description
1 polymer ?
#
loop_
_entity_poly.entity_id
_entity_poly.type
_entity_poly.pdbx_seq_one_letter_code
_entity_poly.pdbx_strand_id
1 'polypeptide(L)'
;KLVKLTHLKKAPCEESMNQNEVPVGSTSSQSQPDLRKEIMEYLIRSREPMKSNPLDFWKNNSKEFPLLSKAARRYLSFPATSVASEELFSTARDVYSYRRMRIRPRKAEIVIFLNRNLPLFNYKY
;
A
#
# COMPACT_ATOMS: atom_id res chain seq x y z
N LYS A 1 -13.62 0.52 41.26
CA LYS A 1 -13.19 -0.87 40.98
C LYS A 1 -12.45 -0.87 39.64
N LEU A 2 -11.12 -0.90 39.71
CA LEU A 2 -10.20 -0.93 38.58
C LEU A 2 -10.22 -2.33 37.95
N VAL A 3 -10.62 -2.43 36.69
CA VAL A 3 -10.43 -3.67 35.91
C VAL A 3 -9.08 -3.55 35.23
N LYS A 4 -8.14 -4.38 35.70
CA LYS A 4 -6.81 -4.57 35.13
C LYS A 4 -6.95 -5.02 33.68
N LEU A 5 -6.49 -4.20 32.74
CA LEU A 5 -6.23 -4.59 31.34
C LEU A 5 -4.73 -4.80 31.15
N THR A 6 -4.17 -5.74 31.90
CA THR A 6 -2.93 -6.42 31.50
C THR A 6 -3.34 -7.51 30.53
N HIS A 7 -2.87 -7.41 29.29
CA HIS A 7 -2.77 -8.43 28.21
C HIS A 7 -3.15 -7.86 26.83
N LEU A 8 -2.57 -6.71 26.45
CA LEU A 8 -2.26 -6.47 25.05
C LEU A 8 -0.90 -7.09 24.78
N LYS A 9 -0.92 -8.33 24.26
CA LYS A 9 0.24 -9.01 23.71
C LYS A 9 0.78 -8.17 22.56
N LYS A 10 1.85 -7.44 22.84
CA LYS A 10 2.61 -6.64 21.88
C LYS A 10 3.06 -7.58 20.75
N ALA A 11 2.66 -7.27 19.51
CA ALA A 11 3.18 -7.96 18.34
C ALA A 11 4.68 -7.61 18.21
N PRO A 12 5.59 -8.60 18.12
CA PRO A 12 6.98 -8.34 17.77
C PRO A 12 7.07 -8.28 16.24
N CYS A 13 7.30 -7.08 15.70
CA CYS A 13 7.73 -6.90 14.32
C CYS A 13 9.07 -6.16 14.33
N GLU A 14 10.14 -6.84 14.75
CA GLU A 14 11.52 -6.56 14.32
C GLU A 14 12.33 -7.86 14.38
N GLU A 15 13.35 -7.94 13.51
CA GLU A 15 14.30 -9.04 13.23
C GLU A 15 13.74 -10.15 12.32
N SER A 16 14.28 -10.44 11.13
CA SER A 16 15.60 -10.18 10.58
C SER A 16 15.54 -10.29 9.05
N MET A 17 16.13 -9.32 8.34
CA MET A 17 16.38 -9.42 6.91
C MET A 17 17.64 -10.25 6.74
N ASN A 18 17.50 -11.58 6.80
CA ASN A 18 18.61 -12.48 6.54
C ASN A 18 18.82 -12.60 5.03
N GLN A 19 20.07 -12.38 4.63
CA GLN A 19 20.55 -12.47 3.26
C GLN A 19 20.64 -13.94 2.85
N ASN A 20 20.41 -14.19 1.56
CA ASN A 20 20.57 -15.46 0.83
C ASN A 20 19.33 -16.36 0.88
N GLU A 21 18.57 -16.41 -0.22
CA GLU A 21 18.54 -17.53 -1.16
C GLU A 21 17.88 -17.07 -2.48
N VAL A 22 18.60 -17.21 -3.60
CA VAL A 22 18.07 -17.02 -4.96
C VAL A 22 17.84 -18.40 -5.56
N PRO A 23 16.60 -18.80 -5.87
CA PRO A 23 16.37 -19.97 -6.71
C PRO A 23 16.55 -19.55 -8.17
N VAL A 24 17.75 -19.82 -8.71
CA VAL A 24 18.00 -19.82 -10.15
C VAL A 24 17.33 -21.07 -10.73
N GLY A 25 16.20 -20.89 -11.39
CA GLY A 25 15.48 -21.91 -12.17
C GLY A 25 15.38 -21.47 -13.64
N SER A 26 15.68 -22.41 -14.53
CA SER A 26 16.20 -22.23 -15.88
C SER A 26 15.18 -21.86 -16.97
N THR A 27 15.61 -20.95 -17.86
CA THR A 27 15.42 -20.91 -19.33
C THR A 27 14.04 -21.10 -19.97
N SER A 28 13.48 -19.98 -20.47
CA SER A 28 12.77 -19.95 -21.75
C SER A 28 13.24 -18.73 -22.56
N SER A 29 13.76 -18.98 -23.75
CA SER A 29 14.37 -18.01 -24.68
C SER A 29 13.43 -16.87 -25.08
N GLN A 30 13.43 -15.80 -24.28
CA GLN A 30 13.20 -14.42 -24.69
C GLN A 30 14.14 -13.57 -23.85
N SER A 31 14.72 -12.51 -24.41
CA SER A 31 15.70 -11.65 -23.73
C SER A 31 15.13 -11.12 -22.40
N GLN A 32 15.40 -11.84 -21.30
CA GLN A 32 14.94 -11.45 -19.99
C GLN A 32 15.65 -10.16 -19.60
N PRO A 33 14.91 -9.14 -19.12
CA PRO A 33 15.54 -7.93 -18.62
C PRO A 33 16.48 -8.30 -17.47
N ASP A 34 17.74 -7.88 -17.57
CA ASP A 34 18.74 -8.12 -16.54
C ASP A 34 18.55 -7.10 -15.41
N LEU A 35 18.04 -7.57 -14.27
CA LEU A 35 17.79 -6.75 -13.09
C LEU A 35 19.04 -5.96 -12.66
N ARG A 36 20.23 -6.54 -12.77
CA ARG A 36 21.46 -5.85 -12.34
C ARG A 36 21.76 -4.66 -13.22
N LYS A 37 21.57 -4.79 -14.53
CA LYS A 37 21.74 -3.67 -15.48
C LYS A 37 20.72 -2.58 -15.20
N GLU A 38 19.47 -2.96 -15.00
CA GLU A 38 18.36 -2.04 -14.70
C GLU A 38 18.62 -1.22 -13.42
N ILE A 39 19.15 -1.87 -12.36
CA ILE A 39 19.56 -1.19 -11.13
C ILE A 39 20.70 -0.20 -11.38
N MET A 40 21.74 -0.61 -12.12
CA MET A 40 22.90 0.24 -12.39
C MET A 40 22.51 1.46 -13.22
N GLU A 41 21.70 1.28 -14.26
CA GLU A 41 21.17 2.37 -15.08
C GLU A 41 20.33 3.35 -14.25
N TYR A 42 19.47 2.85 -13.36
CA TYR A 42 18.70 3.71 -12.47
C TYR A 42 19.58 4.51 -11.50
N LEU A 43 20.63 3.91 -10.93
CA LEU A 43 21.54 4.58 -9.99
C LEU A 43 22.40 5.65 -10.64
N ILE A 44 22.72 5.51 -11.93
CA ILE A 44 23.49 6.50 -12.70
C ILE A 44 22.59 7.66 -13.18
N ARG A 45 21.29 7.43 -13.30
CA ARG A 45 20.34 8.43 -13.80
C ARG A 45 20.26 9.65 -12.88
N SER A 46 20.06 10.82 -13.50
CA SER A 46 19.79 12.06 -12.75
C SER A 46 18.54 11.94 -11.89
N ARG A 47 18.60 12.51 -10.69
CA ARG A 47 17.51 12.45 -9.71
C ARG A 47 16.35 13.34 -10.16
N GLU A 48 15.15 12.80 -10.12
CA GLU A 48 13.93 13.55 -10.39
C GLU A 48 13.72 14.67 -9.36
N PRO A 49 13.21 15.86 -9.74
CA PRO A 49 12.87 16.94 -8.82
C PRO A 49 12.00 16.48 -7.64
N MET A 50 12.24 17.07 -6.47
CA MET A 50 11.57 16.72 -5.22
C MET A 50 10.04 16.90 -5.25
N LYS A 51 9.54 17.78 -6.12
CA LYS A 51 8.10 18.04 -6.28
C LYS A 51 7.39 17.06 -7.21
N SER A 52 8.12 16.15 -7.85
CA SER A 52 7.55 15.13 -8.72
C SER A 52 6.85 14.03 -7.91
N ASN A 53 5.82 13.43 -8.51
CA ASN A 53 5.20 12.26 -7.94
C ASN A 53 6.00 11.01 -8.34
N PRO A 54 6.55 10.23 -7.38
CA PRO A 54 7.34 9.06 -7.70
C PRO A 54 6.54 7.98 -8.43
N LEU A 55 5.22 7.88 -8.21
CA LEU A 55 4.37 6.91 -8.92
C LEU A 55 4.25 7.25 -10.42
N ASP A 56 4.21 8.54 -10.76
CA ASP A 56 4.15 8.99 -12.16
C ASP A 56 5.48 8.75 -12.86
N PHE A 57 6.61 8.94 -12.17
CA PHE A 57 7.93 8.57 -12.66
C PHE A 57 7.99 7.08 -13.05
N TRP A 58 7.60 6.17 -12.14
CA TRP A 58 7.66 4.73 -12.41
C TRP A 58 6.66 4.29 -13.48
N LYS A 59 5.54 5.00 -13.63
CA LYS A 59 4.57 4.78 -14.71
C LYS A 59 5.16 5.14 -16.07
N ASN A 60 5.78 6.31 -16.17
CA ASN A 60 6.37 6.82 -17.41
C ASN A 60 7.59 6.02 -17.85
N ASN A 61 8.43 5.61 -16.89
CA ASN A 61 9.65 4.84 -17.16
C ASN A 61 9.43 3.31 -17.09
N SER A 62 8.19 2.83 -17.10
CA SER A 62 7.88 1.39 -17.01
C SER A 62 8.42 0.56 -18.17
N LYS A 63 8.62 1.17 -19.35
CA LYS A 63 9.22 0.52 -20.52
C LYS A 63 10.74 0.38 -20.41
N GLU A 64 11.39 1.36 -19.79
CA GLU A 64 12.83 1.40 -19.60
C GLU A 64 13.24 0.53 -18.39
N PHE A 65 12.40 0.55 -17.35
CA PHE A 65 12.62 -0.19 -16.11
C PHE A 65 11.48 -1.20 -15.85
N PRO A 66 11.41 -2.33 -16.59
CA PRO A 66 10.30 -3.27 -16.50
C PRO A 66 10.25 -4.08 -15.19
N LEU A 67 11.38 -4.32 -14.51
CA LEU A 67 11.43 -5.06 -13.24
C LEU A 67 11.31 -4.12 -12.05
N LEU A 68 12.03 -3.00 -12.05
CA LEU A 68 12.01 -2.01 -10.98
C LEU A 68 10.66 -1.30 -10.92
N SER A 69 10.02 -0.96 -12.05
CA SER A 69 8.68 -0.35 -12.01
C SER A 69 7.63 -1.25 -11.37
N LYS A 70 7.73 -2.57 -11.54
CA LYS A 70 6.85 -3.55 -10.88
C LYS A 70 7.08 -3.58 -9.38
N ALA A 71 8.34 -3.59 -8.94
CA ALA A 71 8.68 -3.55 -7.53
C ALA A 71 8.27 -2.21 -6.89
N ALA A 72 8.65 -1.10 -7.51
CA ALA A 72 8.36 0.25 -7.05
C ALA A 72 6.86 0.50 -6.89
N ARG A 73 6.03 0.05 -7.84
CA ARG A 73 4.56 0.13 -7.72
C ARG A 73 4.07 -0.54 -6.44
N ARG A 74 4.61 -1.71 -6.07
CA ARG A 74 4.20 -2.43 -4.87
C ARG A 74 4.62 -1.68 -3.61
N TYR A 75 5.88 -1.28 -3.51
CA TYR A 75 6.42 -0.64 -2.30
C TYR A 75 5.89 0.79 -2.09
N LEU A 76 5.66 1.55 -3.16
CA LEU A 76 5.17 2.93 -3.07
C LEU A 76 3.65 3.03 -2.93
N SER A 77 2.90 1.95 -3.21
CA SER A 77 1.44 1.92 -3.05
C SER A 77 0.97 1.79 -1.60
N PHE A 78 1.85 1.36 -0.69
CA PHE A 78 1.49 1.15 0.70
C PHE A 78 1.49 2.49 1.46
N PRO A 79 0.42 2.81 2.22
CA PRO A 79 0.45 3.96 3.10
C PRO A 79 1.48 3.73 4.21
N ALA A 80 2.38 4.67 4.43
CA ALA A 80 3.43 4.54 5.44
C ALA A 80 2.90 4.45 6.88
N THR A 81 1.62 4.77 7.12
CA THR A 81 1.01 4.89 8.44
C THR A 81 -0.35 4.19 8.53
N SER A 82 -0.77 3.85 9.75
CA SER A 82 -2.11 3.32 10.06
C SER A 82 -3.22 4.37 9.97
N VAL A 83 -2.90 5.64 9.74
CA VAL A 83 -3.85 6.77 9.79
C VAL A 83 -5.08 6.52 8.91
N ALA A 84 -4.88 6.03 7.67
CA ALA A 84 -5.99 5.73 6.77
C ALA A 84 -6.96 4.66 7.34
N SER A 85 -6.42 3.69 8.08
CA SER A 85 -7.24 2.66 8.74
C SER A 85 -7.97 3.20 9.97
N GLU A 86 -7.32 4.05 10.77
CA GLU A 86 -7.91 4.68 11.94
C GLU A 86 -9.05 5.62 11.55
N GLU A 87 -8.84 6.41 10.51
CA GLU A 87 -9.88 7.25 9.92
C GLU A 87 -11.08 6.41 9.47
N LEU A 88 -10.83 5.31 8.74
CA LEU A 88 -11.87 4.39 8.29
C LEU A 88 -12.70 3.86 9.47
N PHE A 89 -12.03 3.41 10.53
CA PHE A 89 -12.70 2.91 11.74
C PHE A 89 -13.42 4.01 12.51
N SER A 90 -12.93 5.24 12.48
CA SER A 90 -13.63 6.39 13.05
C SER A 90 -14.95 6.65 12.31
N THR A 91 -14.93 6.72 10.98
CA THR A 91 -16.15 6.86 10.18
C THR A 91 -17.09 5.66 10.36
N ALA A 92 -16.54 4.45 10.46
CA ALA A 92 -17.34 3.27 10.74
C ALA A 92 -18.05 3.39 12.10
N ARG A 93 -17.33 3.85 13.13
CA ARG A 93 -17.91 4.12 14.46
C ARG A 93 -19.05 5.13 14.35
N ASP A 94 -18.90 6.17 13.54
CA ASP A 94 -19.99 7.15 13.33
C ASP A 94 -21.21 6.51 12.65
N VAL A 95 -21.02 5.65 11.64
CA VAL A 95 -22.12 4.90 11.00
C VAL A 95 -22.87 4.02 12.01
N TYR A 96 -22.15 3.40 12.95
CA TYR A 96 -22.74 2.58 14.01
C TYR A 96 -23.32 3.40 15.18
N SER A 97 -22.82 4.61 15.44
CA SER A 97 -23.16 5.44 16.61
C SER A 97 -24.23 6.49 16.32
N TYR A 98 -24.21 7.13 15.15
CA TYR A 98 -25.03 8.29 14.80
C TYR A 98 -26.53 7.96 14.69
N ARG A 99 -26.90 6.68 14.58
CA ARG A 99 -28.29 6.24 14.61
C ARG A 99 -28.35 4.99 15.48
N ARG A 100 -29.15 4.99 16.56
CA ARG A 100 -29.53 3.77 17.33
C ARG A 100 -30.34 2.77 16.48
N MET A 101 -30.12 2.74 15.17
CA MET A 101 -30.76 1.86 14.22
C MET A 101 -29.95 0.57 14.15
N ARG A 102 -30.65 -0.56 14.16
CA ARG A 102 -30.07 -1.87 13.89
C ARG A 102 -29.69 -1.95 12.41
N ILE A 103 -28.60 -1.29 12.02
CA ILE A 103 -28.00 -1.49 10.70
C ILE A 103 -27.36 -2.88 10.68
N ARG A 104 -27.72 -3.68 9.68
CA ARG A 104 -27.08 -4.99 9.50
C ARG A 104 -25.63 -4.77 9.06
N PRO A 105 -24.66 -5.60 9.51
CA PRO A 105 -23.25 -5.44 9.17
C PRO A 105 -22.99 -5.27 7.67
N ARG A 106 -23.66 -6.08 6.83
CA ARG A 106 -23.57 -6.00 5.37
C ARG A 106 -24.00 -4.63 4.81
N LYS A 107 -25.00 -3.98 5.41
CA LYS A 107 -25.44 -2.64 4.98
C LYS A 107 -24.45 -1.56 5.43
N ALA A 108 -23.88 -1.70 6.64
CA ALA A 108 -22.88 -0.77 7.15
C ALA A 108 -21.60 -0.80 6.29
N GLU A 109 -21.14 -1.99 5.89
CA GLU A 109 -19.99 -2.16 4.99
C GLU A 109 -20.19 -1.39 3.67
N ILE A 110 -21.35 -1.56 3.02
CA ILE A 110 -21.68 -0.85 1.77
C ILE A 110 -21.69 0.67 1.99
N VAL A 111 -22.30 1.15 3.07
CA VAL A 111 -22.35 2.59 3.37
C VAL A 111 -20.95 3.16 3.61
N ILE A 112 -20.11 2.47 4.37
CA ILE A 112 -18.72 2.88 4.64
C ILE A 112 -17.92 2.91 3.33
N PHE A 113 -18.04 1.86 2.52
CA PHE A 113 -17.39 1.78 1.21
C PHE A 113 -17.80 2.92 0.30
N LEU A 114 -19.11 3.18 0.16
CA LEU A 114 -19.60 4.27 -0.67
C LEU A 114 -19.11 5.61 -0.15
N ASN A 115 -19.26 5.91 1.14
CA ASN A 115 -18.82 7.17 1.74
C ASN A 115 -17.34 7.46 1.45
N ARG A 116 -16.47 6.45 1.55
CA ARG A 116 -15.04 6.61 1.28
C ARG A 116 -14.67 6.74 -0.19
N ASN A 117 -15.41 6.09 -1.10
CA ASN A 117 -15.06 6.06 -2.52
C ASN A 117 -15.84 7.08 -3.37
N LEU A 118 -16.93 7.66 -2.86
CA LEU A 118 -17.72 8.67 -3.59
C LEU A 118 -16.89 9.86 -4.12
N PRO A 119 -15.91 10.41 -3.37
CA PRO A 119 -15.05 11.47 -3.89
C PRO A 119 -14.24 11.05 -5.12
N LEU A 120 -13.90 9.77 -5.27
CA LEU A 120 -13.18 9.25 -6.45
C LEU A 120 -14.02 9.34 -7.73
N PHE A 121 -15.35 9.34 -7.60
CA PHE A 121 -16.27 9.45 -8.72
C PHE A 121 -16.65 10.90 -9.05
N ASN A 122 -15.97 11.89 -8.47
CA ASN A 122 -16.33 13.31 -8.56
C ASN A 122 -17.78 13.60 -8.12
N TYR A 123 -18.35 12.75 -7.26
CA TYR A 123 -19.71 12.93 -6.76
C TYR A 123 -19.71 14.06 -5.72
N LYS A 124 -20.44 15.14 -6.00
CA LYS A 124 -20.68 16.24 -5.05
C LYS A 124 -22.05 16.04 -4.41
N TYR A 125 -22.09 16.16 -3.08
CA TYR A 125 -23.31 16.07 -2.27
C TYR A 125 -24.24 17.27 -2.45
#